data_AF-A0A6B3F3I0-F1
#
_entry.id   AF-A0A6B3F3I0-F1
#
_cell.length_a   1.000
_cell.length_b   1.000
_cell.length_c   1.000
_cell.angle_alpha   90.00
_cell.angle_beta   90.00
_cell.angle_gamma   90.00
#
_symmetry.space_group_name_H-M   'P 1'
#
loop_
_entity.id
_entity.type
_entity.pdbx_description
1 polymer ?
#
loop_
_entity_poly.entity_id
_entity_poly.type
_entity_poly.pdbx_seq_one_letter_code
_entity_poly.pdbx_strand_id
1 'polypeptide(L)' 'AQVAGEPWIAVHDGFPLLATLDALATVAGRPLQLVHRVNEFTVSAALVAAGGGLALLPRWTVPAHPGVVLRPLDGVHALR' A
#
# COMPACT_ATOMS: atom_id res chain seq x y z
N ALA A 1 -3.86 3.54 13.95
CA ALA A 1 -2.65 2.83 14.42
C ALA A 1 -1.48 3.21 13.55
N GLN A 2 -0.24 3.21 14.06
CA GLN A 2 0.96 3.51 13.29
C GLN A 2 1.29 2.31 12.38
N VAL A 3 1.28 2.49 11.05
CA VAL A 3 1.40 1.39 10.07
C VAL A 3 2.76 1.31 9.37
N ALA A 4 3.64 2.28 9.60
CA ALA A 4 4.94 2.35 8.92
C ALA A 4 5.91 1.21 9.27
N GLY A 5 5.57 0.34 10.22
CA GLY A 5 6.41 -0.76 10.69
C GLY A 5 5.89 -2.13 10.26
N GLU A 6 4.76 -2.14 9.57
CA GLU A 6 4.17 -3.34 9.01
C GLU A 6 4.90 -3.74 7.74
N PRO A 7 4.83 -5.00 7.31
CA PRO A 7 5.29 -5.41 5.99
C PRO A 7 4.40 -4.78 4.91
N TRP A 8 5.04 -4.19 3.89
CA TRP A 8 4.38 -3.51 2.78
C TRP A 8 4.54 -4.25 1.46
N ILE A 9 3.43 -4.37 0.75
CA ILE A 9 3.34 -4.79 -0.65
C ILE A 9 3.38 -3.49 -1.48
N ALA A 10 4.46 -3.30 -2.22
CA ALA A 10 4.66 -2.13 -3.05
C ALA A 10 4.18 -2.38 -4.48
N VAL A 11 3.95 -1.30 -5.20
CA VAL A 11 3.92 -1.34 -6.68
C VAL A 11 5.34 -1.43 -7.22
N HIS A 12 5.54 -1.91 -8.46
CA HIS A 12 6.86 -1.73 -9.08
C HIS A 12 7.11 -0.28 -9.49
N ASP A 13 8.37 0.01 -9.80
CA ASP A 13 8.85 1.34 -10.13
C ASP A 13 8.12 1.93 -11.35
N GLY A 14 7.92 3.25 -11.37
CA GLY A 14 7.18 3.93 -12.44
C GLY A 14 5.65 3.90 -12.31
N PHE A 15 5.09 3.21 -11.31
CA PHE A 15 3.68 3.36 -10.95
C PHE A 15 3.45 4.55 -10.01
N PRO A 16 2.31 5.26 -10.13
CA PRO A 16 2.05 6.51 -9.41
C PRO A 16 1.97 6.37 -7.88
N LEU A 17 1.95 5.14 -7.35
CA LEU A 17 1.91 4.89 -5.91
C LEU A 17 3.28 4.80 -5.25
N LEU A 18 4.38 4.66 -6.01
CA LEU A 18 5.71 4.59 -5.42
C LEU A 18 6.03 5.88 -4.64
N ALA A 19 5.74 7.04 -5.23
CA ALA A 19 5.92 8.34 -4.56
C ALA A 19 5.09 8.47 -3.27
N THR A 20 3.94 7.79 -3.18
CA THR A 20 3.11 7.80 -1.95
C THR A 20 3.73 6.92 -0.86
N LEU A 21 4.35 5.79 -1.23
CA LEU A 21 5.11 4.95 -0.30
C LEU A 21 6.38 5.67 0.20
N ASP A 22 7.06 6.39 -0.69
CA ASP A 22 8.22 7.22 -0.32
C ASP A 22 7.82 8.37 0.61
N ALA A 23 6.70 9.04 0.33
CA ALA A 23 6.14 10.06 1.22
C ALA A 23 5.76 9.47 2.58
N LEU A 24 5.19 8.26 2.62
CA LEU A 24 4.87 7.58 3.88
C LEU A 24 6.14 7.24 4.67
N ALA A 25 7.18 6.72 4.02
CA ALA A 25 8.47 6.46 4.66
C ALA A 25 9.08 7.76 5.24
N THR A 26 8.97 8.86 4.49
CA THR A 26 9.44 10.18 4.89
C THR A 26 8.70 10.70 6.12
N VAL A 27 7.36 10.68 6.10
CA VAL A 27 6.51 11.12 7.22
C VAL A 27 6.72 10.24 8.46
N ALA A 28 6.95 8.94 8.26
CA ALA A 28 7.25 8.00 9.34
C ALA A 28 8.67 8.14 9.92
N GLY A 29 9.55 8.90 9.26
CA GLY A 29 10.96 9.03 9.64
C GLY A 29 11.74 7.72 9.57
N ARG A 30 11.27 6.74 8.80
CA ARG A 30 11.92 5.42 8.65
C ARG A 30 11.59 4.75 7.32
N PRO A 31 12.49 3.89 6.79
CA PRO A 31 12.18 3.12 5.60
C PRO A 31 11.05 2.12 5.86
N LEU A 32 10.24 1.86 4.83
CA LEU A 32 9.24 0.79 4.86
C LEU A 32 9.88 -0.57 4.60
N GLN A 33 9.37 -1.60 5.27
CA GLN A 33 9.74 -2.97 4.99
C GLN A 33 8.95 -3.49 3.77
N LEU A 34 9.52 -3.36 2.58
CA LEU A 34 8.88 -3.88 1.36
C LEU A 34 9.12 -5.40 1.24
N VAL A 35 8.05 -6.19 1.30
CA VAL A 35 8.12 -7.67 1.23
C VAL A 35 7.72 -8.22 -0.15
N HIS A 36 6.94 -7.46 -0.92
CA HIS A 36 6.53 -7.79 -2.28
C HIS A 36 6.51 -6.54 -3.16
N ARG A 37 6.75 -6.72 -4.47
CA ARG A 37 6.57 -5.69 -5.50
C ARG A 37 5.72 -6.26 -6.63
N VAL A 38 4.57 -5.65 -6.89
CA VAL A 38 3.57 -6.19 -7.83
C VAL A 38 2.94 -5.08 -8.65
N ASN A 39 2.71 -5.30 -9.95
CA ASN A 39 2.19 -4.28 -10.87
C ASN A 39 0.68 -4.31 -11.09
N GLU A 40 -0.05 -4.96 -10.19
CA GLU A 40 -1.49 -5.16 -10.36
C GLU A 40 -2.19 -5.13 -8.99
N PHE A 41 -3.30 -4.39 -8.92
CA PHE A 41 -4.00 -4.10 -7.67
C PHE A 41 -4.82 -5.27 -7.14
N THR A 42 -5.45 -6.04 -8.02
CA THR A 42 -6.18 -7.25 -7.62
C THR A 42 -5.23 -8.31 -7.07
N VAL A 43 -4.03 -8.44 -7.63
CA VAL A 43 -2.98 -9.31 -7.07
C VAL A 43 -2.51 -8.80 -5.71
N SER A 44 -2.31 -7.48 -5.58
CA SER A 44 -1.97 -6.87 -4.28
C SER A 44 -3.06 -7.13 -3.24
N ALA A 45 -4.34 -6.99 -3.60
CA ALA A 45 -5.47 -7.29 -2.72
C ALA A 45 -5.52 -8.77 -2.31
N ALA A 46 -5.24 -9.70 -3.22
CA ALA A 46 -5.16 -11.12 -2.92
C ALA A 46 -4.01 -11.44 -1.93
N LEU A 47 -2.84 -10.81 -2.09
CA LEU A 47 -1.72 -10.96 -1.16
C LEU A 47 -2.06 -10.40 0.23
N VAL A 48 -2.72 -9.24 0.31
CA VAL A 48 -3.22 -8.70 1.59
C VAL A 48 -4.18 -9.68 2.25
N ALA A 49 -5.15 -10.22 1.49
CA ALA A 49 -6.13 -11.19 2.00
C ALA A 49 -5.48 -12.51 2.47
N ALA A 50 -4.34 -12.89 1.88
CA ALA A 50 -3.54 -14.03 2.28
C ALA A 50 -2.61 -13.75 3.49
N GLY A 51 -2.61 -12.53 4.04
CA GLY A 51 -1.77 -12.15 5.18
C GLY A 51 -0.36 -11.68 4.80
N GLY A 52 -0.12 -11.33 3.54
CA GLY A 52 1.20 -10.90 3.05
C GLY A 52 1.61 -9.48 3.46
N GLY A 53 0.74 -8.70 4.10
CA GLY A 53 1.04 -7.35 4.61
C GLY A 53 0.02 -6.30 4.19
N LEU A 54 0.46 -5.04 4.16
CA LEU A 54 -0.35 -3.87 3.78
C LEU A 54 -0.05 -3.43 2.35
N ALA A 55 -1.06 -2.90 1.66
CA ALA A 55 -0.90 -2.32 0.33
C ALA A 55 -1.68 -1.00 0.23
N LEU A 56 -1.18 -0.08 -0.60
CA LEU A 56 -1.98 1.05 -1.07
C LEU A 56 -2.88 0.56 -2.20
N LEU A 57 -4.19 0.71 -2.02
CA LEU A 57 -5.20 0.36 -3.02
C LEU A 57 -6.04 1.60 -3.37
N PRO A 58 -6.25 1.90 -4.66
CA PRO A 58 -7.19 2.94 -5.03
C PRO A 58 -8.61 2.53 -4.66
N ARG A 59 -9.31 3.42 -3.94
CA ARG A 59 -10.64 3.15 -3.38
C ARG A 59 -11.71 2.80 -4.43
N TRP A 60 -11.60 3.35 -5.63
CA TRP A 60 -12.68 3.34 -6.63
C TRP A 60 -12.44 2.48 -7.85
N THR A 61 -11.18 2.10 -8.12
CA THR A 61 -10.82 1.38 -9.35
C THR A 61 -10.43 -0.08 -9.10
N VAL A 62 -10.29 -0.49 -7.83
CA VAL A 62 -10.07 -1.89 -7.46
C VAL A 62 -11.41 -2.50 -7.05
N PRO A 63 -11.82 -3.66 -7.60
CA PRO A 63 -12.96 -4.40 -7.09
C PRO A 63 -12.81 -4.73 -5.60
N ALA A 64 -13.89 -4.68 -4.85
CA ALA A 64 -13.87 -5.08 -3.45
C ALA A 64 -13.47 -6.56 -3.31
N HIS A 65 -12.53 -6.85 -2.41
CA HIS A 65 -12.13 -8.21 -2.07
C HIS A 65 -12.65 -8.56 -0.66
N PRO A 66 -13.36 -9.69 -0.46
CA PRO A 66 -14.02 -9.99 0.83
C PRO A 66 -13.05 -10.15 2.00
N GLY A 67 -11.80 -10.55 1.72
CA GLY A 67 -10.72 -10.63 2.71
C GLY A 67 -9.94 -9.34 2.94
N VAL A 68 -10.36 -8.21 2.37
CA VAL A 68 -9.65 -6.92 2.47
C VAL A 68 -10.58 -5.85 3.03
N VAL A 69 -10.07 -5.06 3.97
CA VAL A 69 -10.74 -3.87 4.49
C VAL A 69 -9.89 -2.65 4.14
N LEU A 70 -10.49 -1.69 3.42
CA LEU A 70 -9.84 -0.42 3.14
C LEU A 70 -9.92 0.49 4.37
N ARG A 71 -8.78 1.08 4.75
CA ARG A 71 -8.68 2.10 5.79
C ARG A 71 -8.06 3.37 5.20
N PRO A 72 -8.59 4.56 5.51
CA PRO A 72 -7.94 5.80 5.14
C PRO A 72 -6.57 5.88 5.82
N LEU A 73 -5.61 6.48 5.12
CA LEU A 73 -4.27 6.70 5.61
C LEU A 73 -4.10 8.19 5.90
N ASP A 74 -3.87 8.53 7.17
CA ASP A 74 -3.66 9.91 7.60
C ASP A 74 -2.19 10.30 7.46
N GLY A 75 -1.92 11.61 7.36
CA GLY A 75 -0.55 12.15 7.31
C GLY A 75 0.16 11.98 5.97
N VAL A 76 -0.48 11.36 4.97
CA VAL A 76 0.06 11.24 3.61
C VAL A 76 -1.00 11.71 2.61
N HIS A 77 -0.66 12.71 1.82
CA HIS A 77 -1.51 13.14 0.71
C HIS A 77 -1.08 12.36 -0.54
N ALA A 78 -1.97 11.50 -1.04
CA ALA A 78 -1.77 10.92 -2.37
C ALA A 78 -1.78 12.08 -3.39
N LEU A 79 -0.74 12.17 -4.20
CA LEU A 79 -0.71 13.08 -5.35
C LEU A 79 -1.85 12.68 -6.28
N ARG A 80 -2.68 13.66 -6.65
CA ARG A 80 -3.83 13.47 -7.52
C ARG A 80 -3.42 13.58 -8.98
#